data_AF-A0AAD5WG92-F1
#
_entry.id   AF-A0AAD5WG92-F1
#
_cell.length_a   1.000
_cell.length_b   1.000
_cell.length_c   1.000
_cell.angle_alpha   90.00
_cell.angle_beta   90.00
_cell.angle_gamma   90.00
#
_symmetry.space_group_name_H-M   'P 1'
#
loop_
_entity.id
_entity.type
_entity.pdbx_description
1 polymer ?
#
loop_
_entity_poly.entity_id
_entity_poly.type
_entity_poly.pdbx_seq_one_letter_code
_entity_poly.pdbx_strand_id
1 'polypeptide(L)'
;MNVGAVVEDPASPSSMQDFNRSFDSQTALAYGGGPQVPIGGSGAVPHQIPITMDPRPVPLYRGNQGLGFNIVGGEDNEPIYISYVLPGGVADLSGNVRKAIE
;
A
#
# COMPACT_ATOMS: atom_id res chain seq x y z
N MET A 1 55.12 -22.76 5.63
CA MET A 1 54.52 -22.02 4.50
C MET A 1 53.52 -22.94 3.80
N ASN A 2 52.22 -22.79 4.05
CA ASN A 2 51.20 -22.69 3.00
C ASN A 2 49.85 -22.32 3.65
N VAL A 3 49.08 -21.57 2.88
CA VAL A 3 47.93 -20.73 3.22
C VAL A 3 46.65 -21.52 3.53
N GLY A 4 45.89 -21.07 4.54
CA GLY A 4 44.53 -21.53 4.80
C GLY A 4 43.58 -20.91 3.79
N ALA A 5 43.00 -21.73 2.92
CA ALA A 5 42.01 -21.32 1.93
C ALA A 5 40.73 -20.85 2.65
N VAL A 6 40.33 -19.60 2.38
CA VAL A 6 38.96 -19.15 2.61
C VAL A 6 38.08 -19.85 1.58
N VAL A 7 37.39 -20.90 2.02
CA VAL A 7 36.27 -21.47 1.28
C VAL A 7 35.02 -20.68 1.65
N GLU A 8 34.62 -19.74 0.79
CA GLU A 8 33.35 -19.04 0.89
C GLU A 8 32.24 -19.98 0.39
N ASP A 9 31.40 -20.47 1.31
CA ASP A 9 30.20 -21.25 0.99
C ASP A 9 29.04 -20.29 0.60
N PRO A 10 28.35 -20.52 -0.54
CA PRO A 10 27.33 -19.61 -1.05
C PRO A 10 26.00 -19.79 -0.31
N ALA A 11 25.44 -18.67 0.19
CA ALA A 11 24.12 -18.57 0.82
C ALA A 11 23.89 -19.43 2.07
N SER A 12 24.53 -19.06 3.17
CA SER A 12 24.10 -19.48 4.51
C SER A 12 22.67 -18.97 4.79
N PRO A 13 21.73 -19.79 5.31
CA PRO A 13 20.35 -19.38 5.63
C PRO A 13 20.27 -18.27 6.69
N SER A 14 21.41 -17.86 7.26
CA SER A 14 21.59 -16.72 8.15
C SER A 14 21.05 -15.42 7.56
N SER A 15 21.25 -15.15 6.25
CA SER A 15 20.84 -13.88 5.66
C SER A 15 19.32 -13.66 5.60
N MET A 16 18.56 -14.71 5.29
CA MET A 16 17.08 -14.65 5.34
C MET A 16 16.57 -14.54 6.77
N GLN A 17 17.26 -15.18 7.73
CA GLN A 17 16.93 -15.04 9.15
C GLN A 17 17.27 -13.66 9.68
N ASP A 18 18.34 -13.03 9.20
CA ASP A 18 18.75 -11.68 9.58
C ASP A 18 17.81 -10.61 8.99
N PHE A 19 17.32 -10.81 7.76
CA PHE A 19 16.28 -9.96 7.19
C PHE A 19 14.97 -10.03 8.00
N ASN A 20 14.52 -11.24 8.34
CA ASN A 20 13.30 -11.42 9.12
C ASN A 20 13.46 -10.87 10.56
N ARG A 21 14.61 -11.13 11.19
CA ARG A 21 14.98 -10.54 12.48
C ARG A 21 15.00 -9.02 12.42
N SER A 22 15.56 -8.40 11.38
CA SER A 22 15.61 -6.94 11.27
C SER A 22 14.21 -6.32 11.21
N PHE A 23 13.27 -6.97 10.52
CA PHE A 23 11.87 -6.52 10.46
C PHE A 23 11.18 -6.64 11.83
N ASP A 24 11.36 -7.77 12.51
CA ASP A 24 10.82 -8.02 13.86
C ASP A 24 11.49 -7.15 14.94
N SER A 25 12.75 -6.77 14.74
CA SER A 25 13.54 -6.00 15.73
C SER A 25 13.25 -4.50 15.68
N GLN A 26 12.79 -3.97 14.55
CA GLN A 26 12.43 -2.54 14.45
C GLN A 26 11.08 -2.24 15.12
N THR A 27 10.15 -3.21 15.18
CA THR A 27 8.91 -3.07 15.95
C THR A 27 9.14 -3.20 17.46
N ALA A 28 10.17 -3.96 17.87
CA ALA A 28 10.49 -4.19 19.27
C ALA A 28 11.14 -3.00 20.01
N LEU A 29 11.77 -2.06 19.29
CA LEU A 29 12.41 -0.89 19.93
C LEU A 29 11.42 0.24 20.30
N ALA A 30 10.18 0.17 19.82
CA ALA A 30 9.16 1.19 20.11
C ALA A 30 8.50 1.03 21.50
N TYR A 31 8.64 -0.13 22.15
CA TYR A 31 8.10 -0.38 23.49
C TYR A 31 9.19 -0.92 24.40
N GLY A 32 9.73 -0.04 25.25
CA GLY A 32 10.65 -0.42 26.31
C GLY A 32 10.03 -1.43 27.27
N GLY A 33 10.60 -2.64 27.30
CA GLY A 33 10.77 -3.49 28.48
C GLY A 33 9.53 -3.97 29.25
N GLY A 34 9.10 -5.21 28.99
CA GLY A 34 8.34 -6.01 29.96
C GLY A 34 7.43 -7.09 29.32
N PRO A 35 7.18 -8.23 30.00
CA PRO A 35 6.36 -9.30 29.46
C PRO A 35 4.88 -8.90 29.46
N GLN A 36 4.27 -8.81 28.27
CA GLN A 36 2.86 -8.48 28.12
C GLN A 36 2.01 -9.75 28.32
N VAL A 37 1.26 -9.77 29.42
CA VAL A 37 0.25 -10.77 29.79
C VAL A 37 -0.95 -10.78 28.83
N PRO A 38 -1.62 -11.92 28.59
CA PRO A 38 -2.74 -12.00 27.66
C PRO A 38 -4.01 -11.52 28.37
N ILE A 39 -4.57 -10.38 27.95
CA ILE A 39 -5.91 -9.96 28.37
C ILE A 39 -6.79 -9.79 27.13
N GLY A 40 -7.79 -10.66 27.03
CA GLY A 40 -8.85 -10.58 26.03
C GLY A 40 -9.64 -9.28 26.15
N GLY A 41 -10.01 -8.74 24.99
CA GLY A 41 -10.82 -7.53 24.93
C GLY A 41 -10.80 -6.95 23.53
N SER A 42 -11.93 -7.05 22.86
CA SER A 42 -12.27 -6.45 21.58
C SER A 42 -11.80 -4.99 21.50
N GLY A 43 -10.74 -4.74 20.76
CA GLY A 43 -10.24 -3.39 20.52
C GLY A 43 -9.47 -3.39 19.22
N ALA A 44 -10.19 -3.39 18.09
CA ALA A 44 -9.59 -3.08 16.81
C ALA A 44 -8.95 -1.70 16.95
N VAL A 45 -7.62 -1.66 17.04
CA VAL A 45 -6.88 -0.43 16.81
C VAL A 45 -7.36 0.08 15.46
N PRO A 46 -7.98 1.27 15.36
CA PRO A 46 -8.19 1.85 14.05
C PRO A 46 -6.79 2.08 13.51
N HIS A 47 -6.34 1.20 12.62
CA HIS A 47 -5.26 1.50 11.70
C HIS A 47 -5.79 2.67 10.89
N GLN A 48 -5.51 3.88 11.36
CA GLN A 48 -5.70 5.10 10.61
C GLN A 48 -4.73 4.98 9.45
N ILE A 49 -5.18 4.36 8.37
CA ILE A 49 -4.47 4.34 7.10
C ILE A 49 -4.20 5.81 6.81
N PRO A 50 -2.93 6.25 6.76
CA PRO A 50 -2.63 7.65 6.46
C PRO A 50 -3.31 7.97 5.14
N ILE A 51 -4.25 8.91 5.16
CA ILE A 51 -4.79 9.51 3.94
C ILE A 51 -3.67 10.33 3.33
N THR A 52 -2.83 9.66 2.53
CA THR A 52 -1.78 10.35 1.78
C THR A 52 -2.46 11.17 0.68
N MET A 53 -2.06 12.43 0.52
CA MET A 53 -2.56 13.28 -0.58
C MET A 53 -1.88 12.95 -1.92
N ASP A 54 -1.04 11.91 -1.95
CA ASP A 54 -0.39 11.47 -3.18
C ASP A 54 -1.44 11.00 -4.20
N PRO A 55 -1.23 11.29 -5.49
CA PRO A 55 -2.08 10.77 -6.56
C PRO A 55 -2.22 9.26 -6.46
N ARG A 56 -3.47 8.78 -6.38
CA ARG A 56 -3.76 7.34 -6.38
C ARG A 56 -3.87 6.83 -7.83
N PRO A 57 -2.99 5.94 -8.29
CA PRO A 57 -3.14 5.33 -9.61
C PRO A 57 -4.38 4.41 -9.64
N VAL A 58 -5.21 4.55 -10.68
CA VAL A 58 -6.40 3.72 -10.91
C VAL A 58 -6.31 3.11 -12.32
N PRO A 59 -5.86 1.85 -12.45
CA PRO A 59 -5.73 1.22 -13.76
C PRO A 59 -7.11 0.86 -14.31
N LEU A 60 -7.39 1.27 -15.55
CA LEU A 60 -8.61 0.94 -16.28
C LEU A 60 -8.25 0.50 -17.69
N TYR A 61 -8.86 -0.59 -18.15
CA TYR A 61 -8.72 -1.07 -19.53
C TYR A 61 -9.84 -0.49 -20.38
N ARG A 62 -9.49 0.18 -21.48
CA ARG A 62 -10.47 0.79 -22.39
C ARG A 62 -11.42 -0.28 -22.94
N GLY A 63 -12.73 -0.09 -22.72
CA GLY A 63 -13.78 -0.87 -23.36
C GLY A 63 -14.33 -0.20 -24.61
N ASN A 64 -15.37 -0.78 -25.20
CA ASN A 64 -15.97 -0.30 -26.45
C ASN A 64 -16.54 1.13 -26.34
N GLN A 65 -16.99 1.53 -25.15
CA GLN A 65 -17.52 2.87 -24.85
C GLN A 65 -16.47 3.77 -24.15
N GLY A 66 -15.19 3.42 -24.24
CA GLY A 66 -14.12 4.14 -23.56
C GLY A 66 -13.91 3.67 -22.11
N LEU A 67 -13.64 4.62 -21.20
CA LEU A 67 -13.39 4.35 -19.78
C LEU A 67 -14.65 4.44 -18.90
N GLY A 68 -15.75 4.96 -19.44
CA GLY A 68 -17.03 5.01 -18.73
C GLY A 68 -17.14 6.09 -17.65
N PHE A 69 -16.47 7.23 -17.79
CA PHE A 69 -16.66 8.39 -16.91
C PHE A 69 -16.39 9.69 -17.67
N ASN A 70 -16.92 10.80 -17.15
CA ASN A 70 -16.68 12.15 -17.65
C ASN A 70 -15.86 12.96 -16.66
N ILE A 71 -15.03 13.87 -17.16
CA ILE A 71 -14.23 14.81 -16.38
C ILE A 71 -14.73 16.23 -16.63
N VAL A 72 -14.69 17.09 -15.61
CA VAL A 72 -14.91 18.55 -15.68
C VAL A 72 -13.81 19.28 -14.91
N GLY A 73 -13.66 20.59 -15.15
CA GLY A 73 -12.67 21.45 -14.49
C GLY A 73 -11.29 21.36 -15.13
N GLY A 74 -10.28 21.88 -14.41
CA GLY A 74 -8.89 21.95 -14.87
C GLY A 74 -8.51 23.21 -15.65
N GLU A 75 -9.40 24.20 -15.70
CA GLU A 75 -9.11 25.53 -16.25
C GLU A 75 -8.64 26.46 -15.12
N ASP A 76 -7.76 27.42 -15.40
CA ASP A 76 -7.33 28.47 -14.45
C ASP A 76 -6.84 27.99 -13.06
N ASN A 77 -6.27 26.79 -12.97
CA ASN A 77 -5.90 26.10 -11.72
C ASN A 77 -7.09 25.67 -10.86
N GLU A 78 -8.30 25.65 -11.42
CA GLU A 78 -9.43 24.99 -10.81
C GLU A 78 -9.21 23.47 -10.76
N PRO A 79 -9.70 22.83 -9.69
CA PRO A 79 -9.59 21.39 -9.53
C PRO A 79 -10.34 20.61 -10.62
N ILE A 80 -9.84 19.41 -10.90
CA ILE A 80 -10.40 18.47 -11.87
C ILE A 80 -11.24 17.44 -11.14
N TYR A 81 -12.43 17.16 -11.64
CA TYR A 81 -13.36 16.21 -11.02
C TYR A 81 -14.03 15.28 -12.02
N ILE A 82 -14.45 14.13 -11.51
CA ILE A 82 -15.31 13.21 -12.26
C ILE A 82 -16.77 13.67 -12.06
N SER A 83 -17.40 14.13 -13.14
CA SER A 83 -18.78 14.63 -13.11
C SER A 83 -19.83 13.54 -13.25
N TYR A 84 -19.47 12.43 -13.91
CA TYR A 84 -20.36 11.31 -14.19
C TYR A 84 -19.58 10.01 -14.29
N VAL A 85 -20.17 8.92 -13.78
CA VAL A 85 -19.71 7.54 -13.98
C VAL A 85 -20.84 6.79 -14.68
N LEU A 86 -20.53 6.16 -15.82
CA LEU A 86 -21.48 5.40 -16.63
C LEU A 86 -21.85 4.09 -15.93
N PRO A 87 -23.13 3.86 -15.57
CA PRO A 87 -23.57 2.59 -14.99
C PRO A 87 -23.28 1.41 -15.92
N GLY A 88 -22.69 0.36 -15.38
CA GLY A 88 -22.24 -0.81 -16.15
C GLY A 88 -21.04 -0.55 -17.07
N GLY A 89 -20.48 0.66 -17.06
CA GLY A 89 -19.25 1.01 -17.77
C GLY A 89 -18.00 0.52 -17.04
N VAL A 90 -16.84 0.65 -17.69
CA VAL A 90 -15.55 0.18 -17.15
C VAL A 90 -15.24 0.80 -15.77
N ALA A 91 -15.41 2.11 -15.62
CA ALA A 91 -15.17 2.81 -14.36
C ALA A 91 -16.11 2.35 -13.23
N ASP A 92 -17.38 2.13 -13.51
CA ASP A 92 -18.37 1.63 -12.54
C ASP A 92 -18.02 0.22 -12.08
N LEU A 93 -17.82 -0.70 -13.05
CA LEU A 93 -17.45 -2.09 -12.78
C LEU A 93 -16.10 -2.23 -12.07
N SER A 94 -15.21 -1.25 -12.20
CA SER A 94 -13.95 -1.24 -11.46
C SER A 94 -14.14 -1.05 -9.95
N GLY A 95 -15.24 -0.42 -9.51
CA GLY A 95 -15.48 -0.03 -8.11
C GLY A 95 -14.51 1.00 -7.53
N ASN A 96 -13.52 1.42 -8.31
CA ASN A 96 -12.40 2.26 -7.88
C ASN A 96 -12.51 3.71 -8.36
N VAL A 97 -13.51 4.02 -9.17
CA VAL A 97 -13.81 5.36 -9.69
C VAL A 97 -15.10 5.86 -9.07
N ARG A 98 -15.11 7.11 -8.58
CA ARG A 98 -16.28 7.72 -7.94
C ARG A 98 -16.47 9.14 -8.45
N LYS A 99 -17.73 9.53 -8.65
CA LYS A 99 -18.10 10.92 -8.90
C LYS A 99 -17.77 11.79 -7.67
N ALA A 100 -17.29 13.01 -7.90
CA ALA A 100 -17.17 14.02 -6.84
C ALA A 100 -18.54 14.66 -6.54
N ILE A 101 -18.80 14.95 -5.26
CA ILE A 101 -19.95 15.77 -4.85
C ILE A 101 -19.45 17.22 -4.87
N GLU A 102 -20.10 18.07 -5.65
CA GLU A 102 -19.86 19.52 -5.70
C GLU A 102 -20.41 20.20 -4.44
#